data_AF-F3LJJ2-F1
#
_entry.id   AF-F3LJJ2-F1
#
_cell.length_a   1.000
_cell.length_b   1.000
_cell.length_c   1.000
_cell.angle_alpha   90.00
_cell.angle_beta   90.00
_cell.angle_gamma   90.00
#
_symmetry.space_group_name_H-M   'P 1'
#
loop_
_entity.id
_entity.type
_entity.pdbx_description
1 polymer ?
#
loop_
_entity_poly.entity_id
_entity_poly.type
_entity_poly.pdbx_seq_one_letter_code
_entity_poly.pdbx_strand_id
1 'polypeptide(L)'
;MENILKTIDTAIKRLVSPVTMLVAAALLSKGLDKPEASPATIKSLMVLLGIWAVGYMVLSATQAIKEFEAANINGYKKWFLSTSFILVYFVLCISAIKLGFDKLVA
;
A
#
# COMPACT_ATOMS: atom_id res chain seq x y z
N MET A 1 23.07 -8.44 -13.18
CA MET A 1 22.59 -8.25 -11.79
C MET A 1 21.89 -6.90 -11.63
N GLU A 2 22.39 -5.84 -12.29
CA GLU A 2 21.77 -4.50 -12.33
C GLU A 2 20.30 -4.49 -12.74
N ASN A 3 19.89 -5.23 -13.78
CA ASN A 3 18.49 -5.25 -14.20
C ASN A 3 17.53 -5.72 -13.10
N ILE A 4 17.95 -6.67 -12.27
CA ILE A 4 17.12 -7.20 -11.17
C ILE A 4 17.02 -6.16 -10.05
N LEU A 5 18.14 -5.55 -9.68
CA LEU A 5 18.19 -4.47 -8.68
C LEU A 5 17.33 -3.27 -9.11
N LYS A 6 17.39 -2.90 -10.39
CA LYS A 6 16.58 -1.81 -10.94
C LYS A 6 15.10 -2.12 -10.90
N THR A 7 14.69 -3.35 -11.24
CA THR A 7 13.29 -3.78 -11.11
C THR A 7 12.82 -3.78 -9.66
N ILE A 8 13.66 -4.20 -8.71
CA ILE A 8 13.35 -4.14 -7.27
C ILE A 8 13.20 -2.69 -6.81
N ASP A 9 14.11 -1.81 -7.19
CA ASP A 9 14.05 -0.38 -6.83
C ASP A 9 12.78 0.29 -7.38
N THR A 10 12.42 0.02 -8.64
CA THR A 10 11.16 0.48 -9.24
C THR A 10 9.94 -0.08 -8.50
N ALA A 11 9.97 -1.36 -8.14
CA ALA A 11 8.91 -2.01 -7.36
C ALA A 11 8.73 -1.35 -5.98
N ILE A 12 9.82 -1.08 -5.27
CA ILE A 12 9.80 -0.39 -3.96
C ILE A 12 9.25 1.03 -4.11
N LYS A 13 9.70 1.78 -5.13
CA LYS A 13 9.22 3.16 -5.38
C LYS A 13 7.71 3.21 -5.62
N ARG A 14 7.13 2.21 -6.29
CA ARG A 14 5.68 2.12 -6.50
C ARG A 14 4.88 1.87 -5.22
N LEU A 15 5.51 1.27 -4.21
CA LEU A 15 4.89 1.03 -2.91
C LEU A 15 4.83 2.29 -2.04
N VAL A 16 5.67 3.29 -2.30
CA VAL A 16 5.71 4.52 -1.49
C VAL A 16 4.34 5.22 -1.47
N SER A 17 3.69 5.38 -2.63
CA SER A 17 2.39 6.05 -2.74
C SER A 17 1.26 5.40 -1.93
N PRO A 18 0.97 4.09 -2.05
CA PRO A 18 -0.06 3.47 -1.23
C PRO A 18 0.31 3.48 0.27
N VAL A 19 1.60 3.39 0.62
CA VAL A 19 2.04 3.49 2.02
C VAL A 19 1.76 4.88 2.60
N THR A 20 2.09 5.94 1.87
CA THR A 20 1.84 7.32 2.34
C THR A 20 0.35 7.59 2.49
N MET A 21 -0.49 7.05 1.61
CA MET A 21 -1.96 7.12 1.74
C MET A 21 -2.46 6.45 3.02
N LEU A 22 -1.96 5.26 3.35
CA LEU A 22 -2.32 4.55 4.58
C LEU A 22 -1.81 5.27 5.84
N VAL A 23 -0.59 5.82 5.80
CA VAL A 23 -0.04 6.63 6.89
C VAL A 23 -0.85 7.91 7.07
N ALA A 24 -1.26 8.58 5.99
CA ALA A 24 -2.13 9.75 6.06
C ALA A 24 -3.48 9.42 6.68
N ALA A 25 -4.10 8.29 6.31
CA ALA A 25 -5.34 7.81 6.92
C ALA A 25 -5.17 7.54 8.42
N ALA A 26 -4.05 6.93 8.83
CA ALA A 26 -3.72 6.73 10.23
C ALA A 26 -3.56 8.05 11.01
N LEU A 27 -2.87 9.04 10.43
CA LEU A 27 -2.71 10.35 11.05
C LEU A 27 -4.06 11.08 11.19
N LEU A 28 -4.91 10.98 10.18
CA LEU A 28 -6.28 11.51 10.23
C LEU A 28 -7.11 10.87 11.36
N SER A 29 -6.94 9.58 11.62
CA SER A 29 -7.64 8.89 12.71
C SER A 29 -7.36 9.48 14.10
N LYS A 30 -6.20 10.09 14.31
CA LYS A 30 -5.86 10.79 15.57
C LYS A 30 -6.67 12.09 15.74
N GLY A 31 -7.19 12.65 14.65
CA GLY A 31 -8.08 13.80 14.69
C GLY A 31 -9.48 13.46 15.19
N LEU A 32 -9.89 12.18 15.20
CA LEU A 32 -11.20 11.75 15.72
C LEU A 32 -11.36 11.99 17.22
N ASP A 33 -10.25 12.07 17.97
CA ASP A 33 -10.27 12.31 19.42
C ASP A 33 -10.43 13.81 19.75
N LYS A 34 -10.50 14.70 18.74
CA LYS A 34 -10.60 16.14 18.94
C LYS A 34 -12.04 16.65 18.82
N PRO A 35 -12.56 17.40 19.80
CA PRO A 35 -13.94 17.87 19.82
C PRO A 35 -14.27 18.91 18.72
N GLU A 36 -13.26 19.57 18.17
CA GLU A 36 -13.43 20.57 17.10
C GLU A 36 -13.41 19.96 15.69
N ALA A 37 -13.06 18.67 15.57
CA ALA A 37 -12.93 18.01 14.28
C ALA A 37 -14.26 17.40 13.82
N SER A 38 -14.59 17.55 12.54
CA SER A 38 -15.74 16.88 11.91
C SER A 38 -15.46 15.37 11.77
N PRO A 39 -16.08 14.50 12.59
CA PRO A 39 -15.74 13.07 12.57
C PRO A 39 -16.16 12.41 11.24
N ALA A 40 -17.27 12.88 10.65
CA ALA A 40 -17.75 12.41 9.36
C ALA A 40 -16.75 12.69 8.22
N THR A 41 -16.15 13.89 8.22
CA THR A 41 -15.14 14.27 7.23
C THR A 41 -13.85 13.47 7.40
N ILE A 42 -13.42 13.22 8.63
CA ILE A 42 -12.23 12.41 8.90
C ILE A 42 -12.45 10.96 8.48
N LYS A 43 -13.57 10.34 8.89
CA LYS A 43 -13.90 8.96 8.52
C LYS A 43 -14.01 8.82 6.99
N SER A 44 -14.61 9.78 6.28
CA SER A 44 -14.73 9.72 4.82
C SER A 44 -13.37 9.83 4.10
N LEU A 45 -12.48 10.73 4.53
CA LEU A 45 -11.13 10.82 3.99
C LEU A 45 -10.30 9.56 4.27
N MET A 46 -10.42 8.97 5.46
CA MET A 46 -9.73 7.72 5.80
C MET A 46 -10.15 6.57 4.87
N VAL A 47 -11.45 6.43 4.62
CA VAL A 47 -11.98 5.42 3.70
C VAL A 47 -11.52 5.69 2.27
N LEU A 48 -11.58 6.95 1.82
CA LEU A 48 -11.11 7.34 0.49
C LEU A 48 -9.63 6.98 0.29
N LEU A 49 -8.77 7.34 1.24
CA LEU A 49 -7.34 7.03 1.21
C LEU A 49 -7.08 5.51 1.25
N GLY A 50 -7.86 4.76 2.04
CA GLY A 50 -7.78 3.31 2.08
C GLY A 50 -8.12 2.66 0.74
N ILE A 51 -9.24 3.07 0.11
CA ILE A 51 -9.66 2.59 -1.21
C ILE A 51 -8.60 2.92 -2.26
N TRP A 52 -8.10 4.16 -2.26
CA TRP A 52 -7.05 4.59 -3.19
C TRP A 52 -5.75 3.81 -2.98
N ALA A 53 -5.34 3.56 -1.73
CA ALA A 53 -4.15 2.76 -1.43
C ALA A 53 -4.28 1.34 -1.99
N VAL A 54 -5.42 0.67 -1.79
CA VAL A 54 -5.69 -0.67 -2.33
C VAL A 54 -5.72 -0.65 -3.86
N GLY A 55 -6.36 0.35 -4.47
CA GLY A 55 -6.37 0.51 -5.92
C GLY A 55 -4.96 0.69 -6.51
N TYR A 56 -4.15 1.56 -5.89
CA TYR A 56 -2.76 1.80 -6.30
C TYR A 56 -1.90 0.56 -6.19
N MET A 57 -2.10 -0.19 -5.11
CA MET A 57 -1.49 -1.48 -4.88
C MET A 57 -1.81 -2.44 -6.05
N VAL A 58 -3.08 -2.72 -6.32
CA VAL A 58 -3.46 -3.62 -7.44
C VAL A 58 -2.86 -3.19 -8.78
N LEU A 59 -2.88 -1.89 -9.09
CA LEU A 59 -2.26 -1.37 -10.32
C LEU A 59 -0.74 -1.57 -10.34
N SER A 60 -0.07 -1.30 -9.22
CA SER A 60 1.38 -1.52 -9.05
C SER A 60 1.75 -2.99 -9.24
N ALA A 61 0.98 -3.92 -8.65
CA ALA A 61 1.21 -5.35 -8.80
C ALA A 61 1.05 -5.78 -10.27
N THR A 62 0.01 -5.30 -10.95
CA THR A 62 -0.23 -5.58 -12.37
C THR A 62 0.90 -5.05 -13.25
N GLN A 63 1.41 -3.84 -12.97
CA GLN A 63 2.51 -3.25 -13.71
C GLN A 63 3.84 -3.98 -13.46
N ALA A 64 4.10 -4.40 -12.22
CA ALA A 64 5.26 -5.21 -11.89
C ALA A 64 5.25 -6.56 -12.63
N ILE A 65 4.09 -7.25 -12.68
CA ILE A 65 3.94 -8.51 -13.42
C ILE A 65 4.26 -8.32 -14.90
N LYS A 66 3.75 -7.26 -15.53
CA LYS A 66 4.03 -6.94 -16.94
C LYS A 66 5.52 -6.68 -17.19
N GLU A 67 6.19 -5.96 -16.30
CA GLU A 67 7.64 -5.72 -16.41
C GLU A 67 8.46 -7.01 -16.22
N PHE A 68 8.01 -7.93 -15.36
CA PHE A 68 8.65 -9.24 -15.22
C PHE A 68 8.49 -10.11 -16.46
N GLU A 69 7.33 -10.07 -17.12
CA GLU A 69 7.09 -10.77 -18.40
C GLU A 69 7.93 -10.17 -19.53
N ALA A 70 7.96 -8.84 -19.65
CA ALA A 70 8.78 -8.14 -20.63
C ALA A 70 10.29 -8.39 -20.44
N ALA A 71 10.74 -8.60 -19.21
CA ALA A 71 12.14 -8.87 -18.91
C ALA A 71 12.57 -10.35 -19.08
N ASN A 72 11.66 -11.23 -19.54
CA ASN A 72 11.89 -12.67 -19.75
C ASN A 72 12.58 -13.37 -18.55
N ILE A 73 12.19 -12.98 -17.34
CA ILE A 73 12.83 -13.46 -16.11
C ILE A 73 12.25 -14.83 -15.73
N ASN A 74 13.15 -15.83 -15.67
CA ASN A 74 12.87 -17.23 -15.33
C ASN A 74 11.96 -17.38 -14.07
N GLY A 75 10.94 -18.24 -14.14
CA GLY A 75 9.74 -18.23 -13.26
C GLY A 75 9.97 -18.25 -11.75
N TYR A 76 11.15 -18.71 -11.29
CA TYR A 76 11.55 -18.72 -9.88
C TYR A 76 11.65 -17.31 -9.27
N LYS A 77 12.12 -16.32 -10.04
CA LYS A 77 12.20 -14.92 -9.59
C LYS A 77 10.83 -14.23 -9.59
N LYS A 78 9.96 -14.60 -10.55
CA LYS A 78 8.56 -14.13 -10.62
C LYS A 78 7.79 -14.56 -9.36
N TRP A 79 8.01 -15.80 -8.93
CA TRP A 79 7.47 -16.33 -7.67
C TRP A 79 8.04 -15.58 -6.45
N PHE A 80 9.37 -15.48 -6.31
CA PHE A 80 10.00 -14.81 -5.16
C PHE A 80 9.59 -13.33 -4.99
N LEU A 81 9.47 -12.59 -6.10
CA LEU A 81 9.05 -11.20 -6.10
C LEU A 81 7.55 -11.06 -5.82
N SER A 82 6.70 -11.95 -6.36
CA SER A 82 5.28 -11.98 -6.04
C SER A 82 5.05 -12.24 -4.55
N THR A 83 5.75 -13.21 -3.96
CA THR A 83 5.67 -13.51 -2.53
C THR A 83 6.14 -12.34 -1.67
N SER A 84 7.21 -11.65 -2.09
CA SER A 84 7.74 -10.46 -1.39
C SER A 84 6.75 -9.30 -1.43
N PHE A 85 6.09 -9.07 -2.57
CA PHE A 85 5.03 -8.08 -2.69
C PHE A 85 3.83 -8.40 -1.81
N ILE A 86 3.37 -9.66 -1.81
CA ILE A 86 2.27 -10.10 -0.95
C ILE A 86 2.62 -9.90 0.53
N LEU A 87 3.85 -10.20 0.94
CA LEU A 87 4.33 -9.95 2.30
C LEU A 87 4.28 -8.47 2.66
N VAL A 88 4.76 -7.58 1.78
CA VAL A 88 4.68 -6.14 2.03
C VAL A 88 3.22 -5.69 2.15
N TYR A 89 2.33 -6.18 1.29
CA TYR A 89 0.89 -5.85 1.36
C TYR A 89 0.30 -6.30 2.69
N PHE A 90 0.67 -7.50 3.13
CA PHE A 90 0.21 -8.06 4.39
C PHE A 90 0.65 -7.20 5.57
N VAL A 91 1.93 -6.80 5.61
CA VAL A 91 2.47 -5.90 6.63
C VAL A 91 1.78 -4.54 6.60
N LEU A 92 1.49 -4.00 5.41
CA LEU A 92 0.82 -2.71 5.25
C LEU A 92 -0.65 -2.74 5.68
N CYS A 93 -1.38 -3.81 5.35
CA CYS A 93 -2.74 -4.02 5.83
C CYS A 93 -2.78 -4.11 7.37
N ILE A 94 -1.90 -4.91 7.98
CA ILE A 94 -1.82 -5.02 9.46
C ILE A 94 -1.47 -3.67 10.08
N SER A 95 -0.53 -2.94 9.48
CA SER A 95 -0.10 -1.63 9.97
C SER A 95 -1.24 -0.60 9.88
N ALA A 96 -2.01 -0.59 8.79
CA ALA A 96 -3.15 0.32 8.62
C ALA A 96 -4.28 0.04 9.62
N ILE A 97 -4.55 -1.24 9.90
CA ILE A 97 -5.51 -1.67 10.94
C ILE A 97 -5.08 -1.12 12.31
N LYS A 98 -3.85 -1.45 12.73
CA LYS A 98 -3.30 -1.02 14.03
C LYS A 98 -3.16 0.50 14.20
N LEU A 99 -2.88 1.23 13.13
CA LEU A 99 -2.56 2.66 13.20
C LEU A 99 -3.78 3.58 13.15
N GLY A 100 -4.97 3.09 12.80
CA GLY A 100 -6.15 3.95 12.78
C GLY A 100 -7.45 3.36 12.26
N PHE A 101 -7.42 2.27 11.48
CA PHE A 101 -8.66 1.67 10.98
C PHE A 101 -9.51 1.03 12.09
N ASP A 102 -8.91 0.61 13.21
CA ASP A 102 -9.68 0.15 14.38
C ASP A 102 -10.66 1.22 14.91
N LYS A 103 -10.34 2.51 14.73
CA LYS A 103 -11.20 3.64 15.11
C LYS A 103 -12.34 3.93 14.13
N LEU A 104 -12.37 3.29 12.97
CA LEU A 104 -13.50 3.41 12.04
C LEU A 104 -14.70 2.57 12.50
N VAL A 105 -14.42 1.44 13.16
CA VAL A 105 -15.42 0.47 13.64
C VAL A 105 -15.92 0.78 15.06
N ALA A 106 -15.11 1.50 15.85
CA ALA A 106 -15.51 2.10 17.13
C ALA A 106 -16.34 3.39 16.92
#